data_AF-A0A9P6AQY4-F1
#
_entry.id   AF-A0A9P6AQY4-F1
#
_cell.length_a   1.000
_cell.length_b   1.000
_cell.length_c   1.000
_cell.angle_alpha   90.00
_cell.angle_beta   90.00
_cell.angle_gamma   90.00
#
_symmetry.space_group_name_H-M   'P 1'
#
loop_
_entity.id
_entity.type
_entity.pdbx_description
1 polymer ?
#
loop_
_entity_poly.entity_id
_entity_poly.type
_entity_poly.pdbx_seq_one_letter_code
_entity_poly.pdbx_strand_id
1 'polypeptide(L)'
;MSEAKFDKAVAIVQALPKDGGIQPSDDDRLQFYAYYKQATVGDVNTARPGILDFVGKAKWDAWEKVKETTKEDAKAKYVEKLLEVRLRYDPDALGEATKYTEELEAA
;
A
#
# COMPACT_ATOMS: atom_id res chain seq x y z
N MET A 1 -4.13 0.25 -13.61
CA MET A 1 -2.82 -0.16 -13.03
C MET A 1 -2.60 -1.65 -13.29
N SER A 2 -1.47 -2.07 -13.86
CA SER A 2 -1.25 -3.50 -14.19
C SER A 2 -0.91 -4.34 -12.95
N GLU A 3 -1.17 -5.65 -13.02
CA GLU A 3 -0.94 -6.59 -11.93
C GLU A 3 0.55 -6.71 -11.56
N ALA A 4 1.43 -6.79 -12.56
CA ALA A 4 2.87 -6.89 -12.36
C ALA A 4 3.45 -5.71 -11.55
N LYS A 5 2.92 -4.50 -11.78
CA LYS A 5 3.29 -3.27 -11.06
C LYS A 5 2.96 -3.36 -9.58
N PHE A 6 1.74 -3.80 -9.29
CA PHE A 6 1.26 -4.01 -7.94
C PHE A 6 2.09 -5.08 -7.23
N ASP A 7 2.34 -6.22 -7.86
CA ASP A 7 3.11 -7.31 -7.27
C ASP A 7 4.55 -6.90 -6.95
N LYS A 8 5.19 -6.13 -7.85
CA LYS A 8 6.53 -5.56 -7.61
C LYS A 8 6.52 -4.58 -6.43
N ALA A 9 5.51 -3.71 -6.34
CA ALA A 9 5.36 -2.79 -5.21
C ALA A 9 5.14 -3.54 -3.88
N VAL A 10 4.31 -4.59 -3.89
CA VAL A 10 4.10 -5.46 -2.73
C VAL A 10 5.40 -6.12 -2.29
N ALA A 11 6.18 -6.66 -3.22
CA ALA A 11 7.47 -7.27 -2.93
C ALA A 11 8.45 -6.26 -2.31
N ILE A 12 8.50 -5.02 -2.81
CA ILE A 12 9.33 -3.95 -2.24
C ILE A 12 8.90 -3.65 -0.80
N VAL A 13 7.61 -3.40 -0.55
CA VAL A 13 7.10 -3.08 0.80
C VAL A 13 7.39 -4.21 1.78
N GLN A 14 7.26 -5.48 1.36
CA GLN A 14 7.56 -6.65 2.18
C GLN A 14 9.06 -6.81 2.47
N ALA A 15 9.92 -6.37 1.55
CA ALA A 15 11.38 -6.44 1.69
C ALA A 15 11.98 -5.26 2.47
N LEU A 16 11.19 -4.23 2.83
CA LEU A 16 11.69 -3.08 3.59
C LEU A 16 12.22 -3.53 4.96
N PRO A 17 13.51 -3.28 5.26
CA PRO A 17 14.08 -3.65 6.56
C PRO A 17 13.49 -2.76 7.65
N LYS A 18 13.29 -3.35 8.84
CA LYS A 18 12.74 -2.62 10.00
C LYS A 18 13.60 -1.42 10.40
N ASP A 19 14.91 -1.54 10.27
CA ASP A 19 15.91 -0.54 10.64
C ASP A 19 16.56 0.12 9.40
N GLY A 20 15.85 0.12 8.26
CA GLY A 20 16.30 0.74 7.02
C GLY A 20 16.10 2.26 6.97
N GLY A 21 16.68 2.90 5.95
CA GLY A 21 16.49 4.33 5.70
C GLY A 21 15.08 4.73 5.26
N ILE A 22 14.23 3.78 4.85
CA ILE A 22 12.83 4.01 4.51
C ILE A 22 11.96 3.30 5.55
N GLN A 23 11.29 4.07 6.40
CA GLN A 23 10.44 3.54 7.47
C GLN A 23 8.99 4.01 7.31
N PRO A 24 8.08 3.18 6.78
CA PRO A 24 6.66 3.51 6.77
C PRO A 24 6.14 3.69 8.20
N SER A 25 5.43 4.79 8.44
CA SER A 25 4.68 5.01 9.69
C SER A 25 3.60 3.94 9.88
N ASP A 26 3.05 3.84 11.09
CA ASP A 26 1.94 2.90 11.34
C ASP A 26 0.73 3.18 10.43
N ASP A 27 0.43 4.45 10.18
CA ASP A 27 -0.62 4.86 9.24
C ASP A 27 -0.29 4.45 7.79
N ASP A 28 0.96 4.60 7.34
CA ASP A 28 1.37 4.12 6.02
C ASP A 28 1.21 2.60 5.92
N ARG A 29 1.58 1.84 6.96
CA ARG A 29 1.41 0.38 7.01
C ARG A 29 -0.06 -0.03 6.95
N LEU A 30 -0.93 0.70 7.64
CA LEU A 30 -2.38 0.48 7.59
C LEU A 30 -2.95 0.79 6.20
N GLN A 31 -2.49 1.84 5.53
CA GLN A 31 -2.89 2.15 4.16
C GLN A 31 -2.42 1.09 3.16
N PHE A 32 -1.17 0.63 3.25
CA PHE A 32 -0.70 -0.50 2.45
C PHE A 32 -1.57 -1.75 2.69
N TYR A 33 -1.87 -2.08 3.94
CA TYR A 33 -2.74 -3.21 4.25
C TYR A 33 -4.13 -3.04 3.63
N ALA A 34 -4.76 -1.88 3.79
CA ALA A 34 -6.09 -1.58 3.27
C ALA A 34 -6.16 -1.77 1.75
N TYR A 35 -5.28 -1.11 1.01
CA TYR A 35 -5.26 -1.21 -0.45
C TYR A 35 -4.84 -2.59 -0.94
N TYR A 36 -3.94 -3.29 -0.24
CA TYR A 36 -3.59 -4.67 -0.57
C TYR A 36 -4.81 -5.61 -0.44
N LYS A 37 -5.56 -5.49 0.65
CA LYS A 37 -6.77 -6.29 0.87
C LYS A 37 -7.85 -5.96 -0.16
N GLN A 38 -8.06 -4.68 -0.45
CA GLN A 38 -9.02 -4.26 -1.46
C GLN A 38 -8.62 -4.72 -2.88
N ALA A 39 -7.34 -4.64 -3.24
CA ALA A 39 -6.83 -5.08 -4.52
C ALA A 39 -6.94 -6.60 -4.74
N THR A 40 -6.77 -7.40 -3.69
CA THR A 40 -6.72 -8.87 -3.78
C THR A 40 -8.08 -9.50 -3.51
N VAL A 41 -8.73 -9.10 -2.43
CA VAL A 41 -10.00 -9.67 -1.97
C VAL A 41 -11.19 -8.88 -2.53
N GLY A 42 -11.09 -7.54 -2.56
CA GLY A 42 -12.23 -6.64 -2.77
C GLY A 42 -12.73 -6.11 -1.42
N ASP A 43 -14.02 -5.76 -1.36
CA ASP A 43 -14.62 -5.20 -0.15
C ASP A 43 -14.47 -6.14 1.07
N VAL A 44 -14.38 -5.53 2.24
CA VAL A 44 -14.27 -6.25 3.50
C VAL A 44 -15.47 -7.16 3.72
N ASN A 45 -15.17 -8.43 4.00
CA ASN A 45 -16.15 -9.52 4.05
C ASN A 45 -16.04 -10.34 5.34
N THR A 46 -15.42 -9.77 6.37
CA THR A 46 -15.21 -10.42 7.67
C THR A 46 -15.83 -9.58 8.78
N ALA A 47 -16.20 -10.22 9.88
CA ALA A 47 -16.66 -9.49 11.06
C ALA A 47 -15.54 -8.61 11.64
N ARG A 48 -15.91 -7.44 12.12
CA ARG A 48 -14.98 -6.53 12.78
C ARG A 48 -14.41 -7.16 14.06
N PRO A 49 -13.07 -7.18 14.26
CA PRO A 49 -12.45 -7.71 15.47
C PRO A 49 -12.94 -7.04 16.76
N GLY A 50 -12.90 -7.79 17.87
CA GLY A 50 -13.32 -7.32 19.19
C GLY A 50 -12.41 -6.22 19.75
N ILE A 51 -12.91 -5.48 20.75
CA ILE A 51 -12.25 -4.29 21.30
C ILE A 51 -10.88 -4.52 21.94
N LEU A 52 -10.54 -5.77 22.27
CA LEU A 52 -9.25 -6.15 22.85
C LEU A 52 -8.17 -6.42 21.78
N ASP A 53 -8.56 -6.64 20.52
CA ASP A 53 -7.64 -6.80 19.39
C ASP A 53 -7.46 -5.45 18.68
N PHE A 54 -6.65 -4.58 19.29
CA PHE A 54 -6.42 -3.23 18.77
C PHE A 54 -5.81 -3.23 17.35
N VAL A 55 -4.89 -4.15 17.08
CA VAL A 55 -4.19 -4.23 15.78
C VAL A 55 -5.11 -4.78 14.71
N GLY A 56 -5.82 -5.88 14.99
CA GLY A 56 -6.79 -6.44 14.06
C GLY A 56 -7.92 -5.45 13.77
N LYS A 57 -8.42 -4.74 14.79
CA LYS A 57 -9.40 -3.68 14.64
C LYS A 57 -8.90 -2.55 13.75
N ALA A 58 -7.67 -2.06 13.95
CA ALA A 58 -7.10 -1.00 13.13
C ALA A 58 -6.95 -1.41 11.65
N LYS A 59 -6.48 -2.64 11.41
CA LYS A 59 -6.38 -3.23 10.06
C LYS A 59 -7.75 -3.36 9.40
N TRP A 60 -8.73 -3.88 10.13
CA TRP A 60 -10.11 -4.01 9.64
C TRP A 60 -10.72 -2.65 9.32
N ASP A 61 -10.58 -1.68 10.23
CA ASP A 61 -11.06 -0.30 10.04
C ASP A 61 -10.40 0.37 8.83
N ALA A 62 -9.11 0.14 8.59
CA ALA A 62 -8.42 0.65 7.41
C ALA A 62 -8.96 0.01 6.11
N TRP A 63 -9.24 -1.30 6.10
CA TRP A 63 -9.82 -1.98 4.95
C TRP A 63 -11.27 -1.54 4.68
N GLU A 64 -12.10 -1.43 5.72
CA GLU A 64 -13.48 -0.91 5.60
C GLU A 64 -13.52 0.50 5.01
N LYS A 65 -12.56 1.37 5.36
CA LYS A 65 -12.47 2.74 4.84
C LYS A 65 -12.26 2.84 3.33
N VAL A 66 -11.71 1.80 2.69
CA VAL A 66 -11.43 1.77 1.25
C VAL A 66 -12.41 0.88 0.48
N LYS A 67 -13.52 0.47 1.11
CA LYS A 67 -14.58 -0.27 0.41
C LYS A 67 -15.08 0.49 -0.81
N GLU A 68 -15.68 -0.24 -1.74
CA GLU A 68 -16.18 0.24 -3.04
C GLU A 68 -15.09 0.78 -3.97
N THR A 69 -13.82 0.85 -3.53
CA THR A 69 -12.68 1.10 -4.42
C THR A 69 -12.48 -0.13 -5.30
N THR A 70 -12.42 0.06 -6.62
CA THR A 70 -12.20 -1.07 -7.53
C THR A 70 -10.85 -1.73 -7.26
N LYS A 71 -10.70 -3.01 -7.64
CA LYS A 71 -9.41 -3.70 -7.50
C LYS A 71 -8.30 -2.98 -8.25
N GLU A 72 -8.61 -2.39 -9.41
CA GLU A 72 -7.63 -1.65 -10.21
C GLU A 72 -7.20 -0.34 -9.53
N ASP A 73 -8.15 0.42 -8.99
CA ASP A 73 -7.86 1.65 -8.26
C ASP A 73 -7.10 1.36 -6.97
N ALA A 74 -7.44 0.29 -6.26
CA ALA A 74 -6.72 -0.13 -5.06
C ALA A 74 -5.26 -0.49 -5.37
N LYS A 75 -5.01 -1.19 -6.49
CA LYS A 75 -3.65 -1.45 -7.00
C LYS A 75 -2.91 -0.13 -7.28
N ALA A 76 -3.58 0.83 -7.93
CA ALA A 76 -2.99 2.14 -8.22
C ALA A 76 -2.63 2.90 -6.94
N LYS A 77 -3.56 2.96 -5.98
CA LYS A 77 -3.37 3.63 -4.68
C LYS A 77 -2.27 3.01 -3.84
N TYR A 78 -2.10 1.68 -3.88
CA TYR A 78 -0.99 1.01 -3.21
C TYR A 78 0.37 1.48 -3.75
N VAL A 79 0.50 1.59 -5.07
CA VAL A 79 1.71 2.04 -5.74
C VAL A 79 1.97 3.52 -5.48
N GLU A 80 0.94 4.37 -5.60
CA GLU A 80 1.03 5.80 -5.25
C GLU A 80 1.53 5.98 -3.81
N LYS A 81 1.03 5.16 -2.87
CA LYS A 81 1.45 5.22 -1.47
C LYS A 81 2.91 4.86 -1.27
N LEU A 82 3.43 3.87 -2.01
CA LEU A 82 4.84 3.51 -1.97
C LEU A 82 5.72 4.66 -2.47
N LEU A 83 5.31 5.32 -3.55
CA LEU A 83 6.01 6.49 -4.09
C LEU A 83 6.02 7.64 -3.09
N GLU A 84 4.88 7.95 -2.47
CA GLU A 84 4.77 8.97 -1.42
C GLU A 84 5.73 8.70 -0.25
N VAL A 85 5.74 7.45 0.25
CA VAL A 85 6.65 7.06 1.34
C VAL A 85 8.11 7.20 0.92
N ARG A 86 8.46 6.79 -0.31
CA ARG A 86 9.84 6.89 -0.80
C ARG A 86 10.30 8.34 -0.92
N LEU A 87 9.48 9.21 -1.52
CA LEU A 87 9.77 10.64 -1.69
C LEU A 87 9.95 11.37 -0.36
N ARG A 88 9.26 10.90 0.69
CA ARG A 88 9.40 11.46 2.04
C ARG A 88 10.80 11.25 2.64
N TYR A 89 11.44 10.12 2.34
CA TYR A 89 12.75 9.74 2.89
C TYR A 89 13.91 10.06 1.94
N ASP A 90 13.64 10.11 0.64
CA ASP A 90 14.62 10.44 -0.38
C ASP A 90 13.98 11.40 -1.39
N PRO A 91 13.97 12.72 -1.11
CA PRO A 91 13.39 13.72 -2.01
C PRO A 91 14.11 13.79 -3.36
N ASP A 92 15.41 13.45 -3.40
CA ASP A 92 16.21 13.40 -4.62
C ASP A 92 15.91 12.15 -5.47
N ALA A 93 15.29 11.11 -4.86
CA ALA A 93 14.69 10.01 -5.60
C ALA A 93 13.48 10.42 -6.43
N LEU A 94 13.13 11.71 -6.59
CA LEU A 94 12.14 12.15 -7.57
C LEU A 94 12.47 11.67 -9.00
N GLY A 95 13.76 11.61 -9.35
CA GLY A 95 14.21 11.03 -10.63
C GLY A 95 13.94 9.52 -10.72
N GLU A 96 14.21 8.77 -9.64
CA GLU A 96 13.91 7.34 -9.58
C GLU A 96 12.41 7.05 -9.45
N ALA A 97 11.65 7.89 -8.76
CA ALA A 97 10.21 7.80 -8.60
C ALA A 97 9.52 8.10 -9.93
N THR A 98 9.96 9.12 -10.67
CA THR A 98 9.48 9.41 -12.03
C THR A 98 9.80 8.24 -12.96
N LYS A 99 11.05 7.77 -12.98
CA LYS A 99 11.44 6.59 -13.77
C LYS A 99 10.65 5.35 -13.38
N TYR A 100 10.41 5.14 -12.08
CA TYR A 100 9.59 4.04 -11.59
C TYR A 100 8.16 4.21 -12.09
N THR A 101 7.57 5.40 -12.01
CA THR A 101 6.20 5.68 -12.49
C THR A 101 6.09 5.49 -14.01
N GLU A 102 7.11 5.88 -14.78
CA GLU A 102 7.19 5.67 -16.24
C GLU A 102 7.39 4.18 -16.62
N GLU A 103 8.31 3.48 -15.97
CA GLU A 103 8.51 2.02 -16.12
C GLU A 103 7.26 1.24 -15.74
N LEU A 104 6.55 1.74 -14.72
CA LEU A 104 5.23 1.28 -14.39
C LEU A 104 4.34 1.61 -15.59
N GLU A 105 3.92 2.83 -15.91
CA GLU A 105 2.99 3.16 -17.04
C GLU A 105 3.24 2.42 -18.37
N ALA A 106 4.49 2.13 -18.75
CA ALA A 106 4.86 1.39 -19.95
C ALA A 106 4.59 -0.14 -19.94
N ALA A 107 4.27 -0.73 -18.78
CA ALA A 107 3.99 -2.17 -18.58
C ALA A 107 2.50 -2.47 -18.32
#